data_AF-A0A2W6CAW1-F1
#
_entry.id   AF-A0A2W6CAW1-F1
#
_cell.length_a   1.000
_cell.length_b   1.000
_cell.length_c   1.000
_cell.angle_alpha   90.00
_cell.angle_beta   90.00
_cell.angle_gamma   90.00
#
_symmetry.space_group_name_H-M   'P 1'
#
loop_
_entity.id
_entity.type
_entity.pdbx_description
1 polymer ?
#
loop_
_entity_poly.entity_id
_entity_poly.type
_entity_poly.pdbx_seq_one_letter_code
_entity_poly.pdbx_strand_id
1 'polypeptide(L)'
;MALANPIPLTARPAWVALGEHHAEIGGTELRDLFARDPGRGERLTLEAEGIYLDYSKNRITDETIGLLVQLAVESGLRERIAAMFAGERINATEDRAVLHVALRAPKGERIAVDGIDVVPAVHEVLGRMGEFADRVRRGRWLGHTGKAIRTIVNVGIGGSDLGPVMAYEALRHYSDRELSFRFVSNVDGTDFVEATRDLDPAETLFIISSKTFTTLETMTNAASARDWTLTALGGDPSAIAKHFVAVSTNAEAVEAFGIDVMNMFGFWDWVGGRYSMDSAIGLSTMIAIGPDAFRELLAGFHAMDEHFRTAPVEANLPVLLGLLTVWYADFFGAQTQAVLPYDQYLKRFPAYLQQLTMESNGKHVTLGGAAVDYATGPVYWGEPGTNGQHSFYQLIHQGTELIPCDFIGFTHSLNPLGEHHDILTANVFAQTEALAFGKTAEQVAAEGTPEWLVPHRVFEGNRPSNTLLLDRLTPRALGTLVALYEHSVFVQGTVWDVNPFDQWGVELGKVLARQVAGELSSAEEPELAHDSSTNALIRRYRSRQESSCSSE
;
A
#
# COMPACT_ATOMS: atom_id res chain seq x y z
N MET A 1 -13.95 21.59 14.40
CA MET A 1 -12.77 21.72 15.27
C MET A 1 -12.65 20.43 16.06
N ALA A 2 -11.89 19.46 15.55
CA ALA A 2 -11.56 18.26 16.32
C ALA A 2 -10.84 18.71 17.60
N LEU A 3 -11.22 18.15 18.73
CA LEU A 3 -10.63 18.45 20.03
C LEU A 3 -9.14 18.10 19.96
N ALA A 4 -8.28 19.12 19.77
CA ALA A 4 -6.86 18.96 19.97
C ALA A 4 -6.69 18.39 21.38
N ASN A 5 -5.97 17.27 21.49
CA ASN A 5 -5.65 16.74 22.80
C ASN A 5 -4.78 17.79 23.51
N PRO A 6 -5.22 18.36 24.65
CA PRO A 6 -4.55 19.51 25.25
C PRO A 6 -3.13 19.20 25.72
N ILE A 7 -2.77 17.91 25.81
CA ILE A 7 -1.46 17.43 26.24
C ILE A 7 -0.67 16.94 25.00
N PRO A 8 0.49 17.55 24.69
CA PRO A 8 1.40 17.06 23.66
C PRO A 8 1.73 15.59 23.85
N LEU A 9 1.90 14.83 22.77
CA LEU A 9 2.11 13.37 22.80
C LEU A 9 3.20 12.95 23.80
N THR A 10 4.36 13.58 23.73
CA THR A 10 5.54 13.28 24.57
C THR A 10 5.36 13.63 26.05
N ALA A 11 4.35 14.42 26.39
CA ALA A 11 4.00 14.81 27.75
C ALA A 11 2.84 13.98 28.34
N ARG A 12 2.26 13.04 27.57
CA ARG A 12 1.17 12.19 28.04
C ARG A 12 1.68 11.18 29.07
N PRO A 13 0.92 10.90 30.16
CA PRO A 13 1.35 9.95 31.19
C PRO A 13 1.76 8.58 30.64
N ALA A 14 1.00 8.01 29.70
CA ALA A 14 1.34 6.74 29.09
C ALA A 14 2.65 6.79 28.28
N TRP A 15 2.93 7.91 27.61
CA TRP A 15 4.18 8.08 26.86
C TRP A 15 5.39 8.13 27.79
N VAL A 16 5.30 8.91 28.87
CA VAL A 16 6.36 8.99 29.89
C VAL A 16 6.60 7.63 30.51
N ALA A 17 5.54 6.92 30.90
CA ALA A 17 5.61 5.57 31.45
C ALA A 17 6.22 4.56 30.45
N LEU A 18 5.91 4.65 29.16
CA LEU A 18 6.56 3.83 28.13
C LEU A 18 8.06 4.12 28.02
N GLY A 19 8.48 5.37 28.17
CA GLY A 19 9.88 5.76 28.18
C GLY A 19 10.64 5.18 29.37
N GLU A 20 10.05 5.25 30.56
CA GLU A 20 10.57 4.62 31.79
C GLU A 20 10.62 3.09 31.64
N HIS A 21 9.53 2.48 31.17
CA HIS A 21 9.44 1.04 30.93
C HIS A 21 10.47 0.56 29.91
N HIS A 22 10.67 1.31 28.81
CA HIS A 22 11.72 1.02 27.83
C HIS A 22 13.11 1.06 28.46
N ALA A 23 13.39 2.01 29.36
CA ALA A 23 14.67 2.05 30.07
C ALA A 23 14.89 0.79 30.95
N GLU A 24 13.81 0.18 31.44
CA GLU A 24 13.86 -1.07 32.23
C GLU A 24 14.01 -2.32 31.34
N ILE A 25 13.20 -2.45 30.30
CA ILE A 25 13.14 -3.68 29.49
C ILE A 25 13.99 -3.64 28.21
N GLY A 26 14.51 -2.47 27.82
CA GLY A 26 15.24 -2.23 26.58
C GLY A 26 16.57 -2.99 26.45
N GLY A 27 17.08 -3.56 27.55
CA GLY A 27 18.20 -4.51 27.55
C GLY A 27 17.79 -5.99 27.64
N THR A 28 16.51 -6.29 27.83
CA THR A 28 16.02 -7.66 27.98
C THR A 28 16.09 -8.41 26.65
N GLU A 29 16.51 -9.67 26.70
CA GLU A 29 16.59 -10.56 25.54
C GLU A 29 15.30 -11.38 25.37
N LEU A 30 14.91 -11.63 24.12
CA LEU A 30 13.80 -12.53 23.80
C LEU A 30 13.99 -13.93 24.40
N ARG A 31 15.23 -14.44 24.48
CA ARG A 31 15.53 -15.72 25.14
C ARG A 31 15.06 -15.76 26.59
N ASP A 32 15.29 -14.68 27.34
CA ASP A 32 14.87 -14.57 28.73
C ASP A 32 13.35 -14.45 28.86
N LEU A 33 12.70 -13.70 27.96
CA LEU A 33 11.25 -13.56 27.96
C LEU A 33 10.54 -14.89 27.72
N PHE A 34 11.03 -15.70 26.77
CA PHE A 34 10.50 -17.06 26.52
C PHE A 34 10.88 -18.06 27.62
N ALA A 35 12.05 -17.93 28.25
CA ALA A 35 12.43 -18.79 29.37
C ALA A 35 11.59 -18.55 30.62
N ARG A 36 11.22 -17.28 30.89
CA ARG A 36 10.37 -16.89 32.03
C ARG A 36 8.89 -17.23 31.82
N ASP A 37 8.42 -17.21 30.58
CA ASP A 37 7.05 -17.56 30.20
C ASP A 37 7.08 -18.61 29.07
N PRO A 38 7.16 -19.92 29.40
CA PRO A 38 7.15 -20.98 28.40
C PRO A 38 5.88 -21.02 27.53
N GLY A 39 4.76 -20.47 28.02
CA GLY A 39 3.50 -20.35 27.29
C GLY A 39 3.38 -19.08 26.46
N ARG A 40 4.41 -18.22 26.42
CA ARG A 40 4.40 -16.92 25.74
C ARG A 40 3.97 -17.00 24.28
N GLY A 41 4.46 -18.01 23.55
CA GLY A 41 4.14 -18.22 22.14
C GLY A 41 2.68 -18.62 21.87
N GLU A 42 1.99 -19.15 22.88
CA GLU A 42 0.55 -19.46 22.80
C GLU A 42 -0.29 -18.25 23.25
N ARG A 43 0.21 -17.49 24.24
CA ARG A 43 -0.51 -16.39 24.88
C ARG A 43 -0.44 -15.07 24.12
N LEU A 44 0.71 -14.73 23.53
CA LEU A 44 0.90 -13.50 22.75
C LEU A 44 0.52 -13.74 21.29
N THR A 45 -0.74 -14.12 21.12
CA THR A 45 -1.36 -14.42 19.85
C THR A 45 -2.73 -13.75 19.79
N LEU A 46 -3.19 -13.40 18.59
CA LEU A 46 -4.53 -12.90 18.37
C LEU A 46 -5.05 -13.42 17.04
N GLU A 47 -6.30 -13.86 17.00
CA GLU A 47 -6.94 -14.36 15.79
C GLU A 47 -8.25 -13.64 15.54
N ALA A 48 -8.40 -13.05 14.35
CA ALA A 48 -9.65 -12.48 13.88
C ALA A 48 -9.67 -12.45 12.34
N GLU A 49 -10.87 -12.60 11.77
CA GLU A 49 -11.10 -12.54 10.32
C GLU A 49 -10.19 -13.44 9.46
N GLY A 50 -9.78 -14.60 10.01
CA GLY A 50 -8.93 -15.57 9.32
C GLY A 50 -7.44 -15.22 9.30
N ILE A 51 -7.01 -14.25 10.11
CA ILE A 51 -5.60 -13.93 10.36
C ILE A 51 -5.23 -14.38 11.77
N TYR A 52 -4.27 -15.29 11.88
CA TYR A 52 -3.59 -15.62 13.13
C TYR A 52 -2.31 -14.78 13.23
N LEU A 53 -2.25 -13.88 14.21
CA LEU A 53 -1.09 -13.05 14.52
C LEU A 53 -0.34 -13.65 15.71
N ASP A 54 0.90 -14.10 15.50
CA ASP A 54 1.90 -14.31 16.55
C ASP A 54 2.76 -13.04 16.67
N TYR A 55 2.61 -12.35 17.80
CA TYR A 55 3.40 -11.16 18.15
C TYR A 55 4.32 -11.44 19.37
N SER A 56 4.55 -12.70 19.70
CA SER A 56 5.32 -13.16 20.86
C SER A 56 6.82 -12.87 20.75
N LYS A 57 7.34 -12.80 19.52
CA LYS A 57 8.75 -12.50 19.20
C LYS A 57 9.03 -11.00 19.13
N ASN A 58 8.24 -10.21 19.85
CA ASN A 58 8.51 -8.82 20.15
C ASN A 58 9.07 -8.65 21.57
N ARG A 59 9.87 -7.60 21.76
CA ARG A 59 10.53 -7.21 23.02
C ARG A 59 9.55 -6.45 23.90
N ILE A 60 8.54 -7.18 24.38
CA ILE A 60 7.38 -6.65 25.10
C ILE A 60 7.00 -7.52 26.30
N THR A 61 6.36 -6.92 27.29
CA THR A 61 5.71 -7.59 28.42
C THR A 61 4.22 -7.25 28.45
N ASP A 62 3.47 -7.87 29.37
CA ASP A 62 2.05 -7.53 29.58
C ASP A 62 1.88 -6.06 29.99
N GLU A 63 2.84 -5.54 30.75
CA GLU A 63 2.93 -4.11 31.08
C GLU A 63 3.18 -3.25 29.84
N THR A 64 4.07 -3.67 28.92
CA THR A 64 4.26 -2.95 27.64
C THR A 64 2.95 -2.83 26.87
N ILE A 65 2.20 -3.93 26.74
CA ILE A 65 0.91 -3.92 26.04
C ILE A 65 -0.10 -3.03 26.78
N GLY A 66 -0.17 -3.13 28.11
CA GLY A 66 -1.06 -2.28 28.92
C GLY A 66 -0.78 -0.78 28.73
N LEU A 67 0.50 -0.39 28.74
CA LEU A 67 0.91 1.01 28.54
C LEU A 67 0.67 1.49 27.10
N LEU A 68 0.90 0.65 26.09
CA LEU A 68 0.59 0.98 24.70
C LEU A 68 -0.93 1.16 24.48
N VAL A 69 -1.75 0.29 25.08
CA VAL A 69 -3.21 0.42 25.06
C VAL A 69 -3.64 1.70 25.78
N GLN A 70 -3.02 2.03 26.91
CA GLN A 70 -3.26 3.29 27.61
C GLN A 70 -2.89 4.50 26.73
N LEU A 71 -1.78 4.45 26.00
CA LEU A 71 -1.39 5.50 25.07
C LEU A 71 -2.43 5.67 23.95
N ALA A 72 -2.97 4.58 23.40
CA ALA A 72 -4.05 4.63 22.42
C ALA A 72 -5.32 5.31 22.97
N VAL A 73 -5.70 4.98 24.21
CA VAL A 73 -6.83 5.61 24.90
C VAL A 73 -6.57 7.09 25.14
N GLU A 74 -5.39 7.44 25.67
CA GLU A 74 -4.98 8.84 25.89
C GLU A 74 -4.90 9.62 24.58
N SER A 75 -4.68 8.95 23.44
CA SER A 75 -4.67 9.54 22.09
C SER A 75 -6.07 9.73 21.47
N GLY A 76 -7.13 9.31 22.15
CA GLY A 76 -8.50 9.43 21.65
C GLY A 76 -8.79 8.49 20.48
N LEU A 77 -8.16 7.30 20.46
CA LEU A 77 -8.26 6.38 19.32
C LEU A 77 -9.70 5.96 19.02
N ARG A 78 -10.49 5.62 20.04
CA ARG A 78 -11.89 5.19 19.84
C ARG A 78 -12.75 6.30 19.25
N GLU A 79 -12.55 7.54 19.69
CA GLU A 79 -13.25 8.72 19.20
C GLU A 79 -12.89 8.98 17.74
N ARG A 80 -11.60 8.85 17.37
CA ARG A 80 -11.18 9.01 15.97
C ARG A 80 -11.72 7.91 15.07
N ILE A 81 -11.74 6.66 15.54
CA ILE A 81 -12.38 5.55 14.80
C ILE A 81 -13.86 5.88 14.58
N ALA A 82 -14.59 6.25 15.64
CA ALA A 82 -16.00 6.61 15.52
C ALA A 82 -16.22 7.77 14.53
N ALA A 83 -15.38 8.80 14.57
CA ALA A 83 -15.44 9.94 13.66
C ALA A 83 -15.23 9.52 12.19
N MET A 84 -14.28 8.61 11.91
CA MET A 84 -14.07 8.07 10.57
C MET A 84 -15.33 7.36 10.06
N PHE A 85 -15.86 6.41 10.83
CA PHE A 85 -17.06 5.64 10.44
C PHE A 85 -18.35 6.48 10.40
N ALA A 86 -18.40 7.59 11.13
CA ALA A 86 -19.50 8.55 11.08
C ALA A 86 -19.42 9.51 9.87
N GLY A 87 -18.35 9.45 9.07
CA GLY A 87 -18.15 10.34 7.93
C GLY A 87 -17.77 11.76 8.31
N GLU A 88 -17.22 11.97 9.51
CA GLU A 88 -16.73 13.27 9.93
C GLU A 88 -15.52 13.72 9.10
N ARG A 89 -15.32 15.02 9.01
CA ARG A 89 -14.22 15.64 8.25
C ARG A 89 -12.89 15.56 9.00
N ILE A 90 -12.36 14.35 9.16
CA ILE A 90 -11.13 14.06 9.91
C ILE A 90 -9.85 14.30 9.12
N ASN A 91 -9.93 14.47 7.79
CA ASN A 91 -8.84 15.04 7.00
C ASN A 91 -8.88 16.57 7.15
N ALA A 92 -8.32 17.05 8.26
CA ALA A 92 -8.50 18.42 8.72
C ALA A 92 -7.84 19.46 7.80
N THR A 93 -6.73 19.14 7.14
CA THR A 93 -5.99 20.09 6.30
C THR A 93 -6.63 20.30 4.93
N GLU A 94 -7.46 19.36 4.48
CA GLU A 94 -8.24 19.46 3.24
C GLU A 94 -9.75 19.65 3.49
N ASP A 95 -10.19 19.67 4.76
CA ASP A 95 -11.60 19.73 5.18
C ASP A 95 -12.48 18.66 4.50
N ARG A 96 -12.03 17.40 4.57
CA ARG A 96 -12.69 16.25 3.92
C ARG A 96 -13.01 15.11 4.89
N ALA A 97 -14.08 14.39 4.58
CA ALA A 97 -14.34 13.08 5.16
C ALA A 97 -13.30 12.06 4.66
N VAL A 98 -13.15 10.96 5.39
CA VAL A 98 -12.29 9.83 5.02
C VAL A 98 -13.11 8.56 5.18
N LEU A 99 -13.50 7.97 4.06
CA LEU A 99 -14.56 6.96 4.06
C LEU A 99 -14.32 5.80 3.08
N HIS A 100 -13.07 5.38 2.92
CA HIS A 100 -12.78 4.16 2.16
C HIS A 100 -13.58 2.94 2.68
N VAL A 101 -13.90 2.89 3.99
CA VAL A 101 -14.82 1.90 4.58
C VAL A 101 -16.22 1.86 3.94
N ALA A 102 -16.72 2.98 3.40
CA ALA A 102 -18.01 3.02 2.71
C ALA A 102 -17.99 2.30 1.36
N LEU A 103 -16.82 2.14 0.73
CA LEU A 103 -16.65 1.45 -0.56
C LEU A 103 -16.93 -0.05 -0.46
N ARG A 104 -16.69 -0.62 0.73
CA ARG A 104 -16.89 -2.04 1.02
C ARG A 104 -18.07 -2.34 1.93
N ALA A 105 -18.87 -1.34 2.29
CA ALA A 105 -20.06 -1.52 3.12
C ALA A 105 -21.13 -2.39 2.40
N PRO A 106 -21.75 -3.37 3.07
CA PRO A 106 -22.82 -4.18 2.52
C PRO A 106 -24.04 -3.34 2.12
N LYS A 107 -24.80 -3.87 1.16
CA LYS A 107 -26.02 -3.21 0.68
C LYS A 107 -27.03 -3.07 1.83
N GLY A 108 -27.47 -1.85 2.10
CA GLY A 108 -28.46 -1.53 3.14
C GLY A 108 -27.86 -0.93 4.42
N GLU A 109 -26.54 -0.97 4.58
CA GLU A 109 -25.86 -0.12 5.56
C GLU A 109 -26.03 1.36 5.20
N ARG A 110 -25.95 2.23 6.20
CA ARG A 110 -26.10 3.69 6.04
C ARG A 110 -24.87 4.38 6.58
N ILE A 111 -24.12 5.02 5.70
CA ILE A 111 -22.96 5.83 6.04
C ILE A 111 -23.16 7.17 5.36
N ALA A 112 -23.15 8.25 6.13
CA ALA A 112 -23.50 9.57 5.63
C ALA A 112 -22.29 10.51 5.56
N VAL A 113 -22.21 11.28 4.48
CA VAL A 113 -21.31 12.44 4.35
C VAL A 113 -22.18 13.66 4.12
N ASP A 114 -22.00 14.70 4.95
CA ASP A 114 -22.77 15.94 4.85
C ASP A 114 -24.30 15.68 4.78
N GLY A 115 -24.77 14.66 5.51
CA GLY A 115 -26.18 14.26 5.58
C GLY A 115 -26.69 13.38 4.43
N ILE A 116 -25.83 13.00 3.47
CA ILE A 116 -26.17 12.16 2.32
C ILE A 116 -25.63 10.74 2.54
N ASP A 117 -26.51 9.74 2.51
CA ASP A 117 -26.11 8.33 2.52
C ASP A 117 -25.37 7.97 1.23
N VAL A 118 -24.09 7.61 1.34
CA VAL A 118 -23.21 7.37 0.18
C VAL A 118 -23.23 5.92 -0.31
N VAL A 119 -23.69 4.99 0.52
CA VAL A 119 -23.68 3.54 0.22
C VAL A 119 -24.48 3.20 -1.05
N PRO A 120 -25.68 3.76 -1.31
CA PRO A 120 -26.40 3.50 -2.56
C PRO A 120 -25.62 3.87 -3.82
N ALA A 121 -24.90 5.00 -3.80
CA ALA A 121 -24.10 5.46 -4.94
C ALA A 121 -22.87 4.57 -5.16
N VAL A 122 -22.26 4.07 -4.07
CA VAL A 122 -21.20 3.04 -4.13
C VAL A 122 -21.70 1.79 -4.86
N HIS A 123 -22.84 1.24 -4.44
CA HIS A 123 -23.39 0.02 -5.04
C HIS A 123 -23.85 0.22 -6.49
N GLU A 124 -24.29 1.43 -6.87
CA GLU A 124 -24.58 1.77 -8.27
C GLU A 124 -23.33 1.65 -9.14
N VAL A 125 -22.21 2.26 -8.71
CA VAL A 125 -20.94 2.18 -9.43
C VAL A 125 -20.43 0.74 -9.49
N LEU A 126 -20.44 0.02 -8.37
CA LEU A 126 -20.05 -1.41 -8.33
C LEU A 126 -20.91 -2.27 -9.26
N GLY A 127 -22.22 -1.98 -9.35
CA GLY A 127 -23.13 -2.63 -10.29
C GLY A 127 -22.73 -2.38 -11.74
N ARG A 128 -22.53 -1.12 -12.12
CA ARG A 128 -22.09 -0.73 -13.47
C ARG A 128 -20.73 -1.34 -13.84
N MET A 129 -19.77 -1.34 -12.91
CA MET A 129 -18.48 -2.00 -13.09
C MET A 129 -18.67 -3.50 -13.33
N GLY A 130 -19.52 -4.16 -12.53
CA GLY A 130 -19.80 -5.59 -12.66
C GLY A 130 -20.39 -5.95 -14.02
N GLU A 131 -21.37 -5.18 -14.49
CA GLU A 131 -21.97 -5.36 -15.82
C GLU A 131 -20.97 -5.14 -16.96
N PHE A 132 -20.11 -4.12 -16.83
CA PHE A 132 -19.05 -3.87 -17.79
C PHE A 132 -18.01 -5.00 -17.82
N ALA A 133 -17.52 -5.40 -16.65
CA ALA A 133 -16.57 -6.49 -16.50
C ALA A 133 -17.12 -7.80 -17.10
N ASP A 134 -18.38 -8.12 -16.86
CA ASP A 134 -19.05 -9.29 -17.45
C ASP A 134 -19.15 -9.21 -18.98
N ARG A 135 -19.35 -8.01 -19.56
CA ARG A 135 -19.36 -7.83 -21.01
C ARG A 135 -17.97 -8.05 -21.61
N VAL A 136 -16.92 -7.52 -21.00
CA VAL A 136 -15.53 -7.72 -21.45
C VAL A 136 -15.14 -9.20 -21.35
N ARG A 137 -15.30 -9.80 -20.17
CA ARG A 137 -14.93 -11.21 -19.89
C ARG A 137 -15.66 -12.21 -20.79
N ARG A 138 -16.91 -11.95 -21.14
CA ARG A 138 -17.70 -12.83 -22.03
C ARG A 138 -17.54 -12.48 -23.52
N GLY A 139 -16.58 -11.63 -23.89
CA GLY A 139 -16.32 -11.23 -25.27
C GLY A 139 -17.46 -10.48 -25.95
N ARG A 140 -18.38 -9.88 -25.17
CA ARG A 140 -19.51 -9.07 -25.69
C ARG A 140 -19.15 -7.61 -25.87
N TRP A 141 -18.12 -7.13 -25.16
CA TRP A 141 -17.53 -5.84 -25.47
C TRP A 141 -16.58 -6.00 -26.65
N LEU A 142 -17.00 -5.44 -27.80
CA LEU A 142 -16.23 -5.53 -29.04
C LEU A 142 -15.46 -4.23 -29.28
N GLY A 143 -14.22 -4.38 -29.74
CA GLY A 143 -13.42 -3.29 -30.27
C GLY A 143 -14.01 -2.73 -31.57
N HIS A 144 -13.39 -1.67 -32.07
CA HIS A 144 -13.83 -0.92 -33.24
C HIS A 144 -13.96 -1.80 -34.50
N THR A 145 -13.13 -2.83 -34.64
CA THR A 145 -13.15 -3.78 -35.77
C THR A 145 -14.14 -4.94 -35.60
N GLY A 146 -14.89 -4.97 -34.48
CA GLY A 146 -15.81 -6.06 -34.15
C GLY A 146 -15.16 -7.27 -33.46
N LYS A 147 -13.85 -7.24 -33.20
CA LYS A 147 -13.17 -8.28 -32.41
C LYS A 147 -13.46 -8.13 -30.91
N ALA A 148 -13.44 -9.24 -30.17
CA ALA A 148 -13.52 -9.20 -28.71
C ALA A 148 -12.22 -8.65 -28.10
N ILE A 149 -12.34 -7.93 -26.98
CA ILE A 149 -11.17 -7.47 -26.23
C ILE A 149 -10.47 -8.65 -25.56
N ARG A 150 -9.14 -8.70 -25.69
CA ARG A 150 -8.26 -9.70 -25.08
C ARG A 150 -7.22 -9.10 -24.15
N THR A 151 -6.91 -7.81 -24.31
CA THR A 151 -5.93 -7.13 -23.46
C THR A 151 -6.53 -5.90 -22.78
N ILE A 152 -6.26 -5.77 -21.49
CA ILE A 152 -6.64 -4.63 -20.67
C ILE A 152 -5.36 -3.92 -20.23
N VAL A 153 -5.28 -2.61 -20.47
CA VAL A 153 -4.16 -1.76 -20.03
C VAL A 153 -4.69 -0.71 -19.08
N ASN A 154 -4.31 -0.79 -17.80
CA ASN A 154 -4.58 0.29 -16.84
C ASN A 154 -3.53 1.38 -17.00
N VAL A 155 -3.96 2.64 -17.12
CA VAL A 155 -3.09 3.81 -17.20
C VAL A 155 -3.38 4.70 -16.00
N GLY A 156 -2.45 4.77 -15.07
CA GLY A 156 -2.60 5.51 -13.80
C GLY A 156 -1.30 5.54 -13.03
N ILE A 157 -1.16 6.41 -12.03
CA ILE A 157 0.07 6.50 -11.21
C ILE A 157 -0.26 6.54 -9.72
N GLY A 158 0.68 6.09 -8.89
CA GLY A 158 0.51 6.05 -7.43
C GLY A 158 -0.69 5.20 -7.04
N GLY A 159 -1.65 5.80 -6.35
CA GLY A 159 -2.84 5.08 -5.86
C GLY A 159 -3.75 4.54 -6.97
N SER A 160 -3.66 5.12 -8.17
CA SER A 160 -4.41 4.66 -9.36
C SER A 160 -3.72 3.49 -10.10
N ASP A 161 -2.59 2.99 -9.57
CA ASP A 161 -1.80 1.91 -10.16
C ASP A 161 -1.37 0.86 -9.12
N LEU A 162 -0.72 1.30 -8.02
CA LEU A 162 -0.10 0.41 -7.03
C LEU A 162 -1.10 -0.59 -6.43
N GLY A 163 -2.31 -0.14 -6.08
CA GLY A 163 -3.39 -1.02 -5.64
C GLY A 163 -3.81 -2.00 -6.75
N PRO A 164 -4.30 -1.52 -7.90
CA PRO A 164 -4.68 -2.39 -9.03
C PRO A 164 -3.64 -3.44 -9.44
N VAL A 165 -2.37 -3.06 -9.61
CA VAL A 165 -1.30 -3.99 -10.00
C VAL A 165 -1.00 -5.00 -8.89
N MET A 166 -1.04 -4.56 -7.62
CA MET A 166 -0.87 -5.45 -6.48
C MET A 166 -1.99 -6.49 -6.41
N ALA A 167 -3.25 -6.06 -6.48
CA ALA A 167 -4.37 -6.99 -6.40
C ALA A 167 -4.45 -7.94 -7.59
N TYR A 168 -4.13 -7.46 -8.80
CA TYR A 168 -4.04 -8.34 -9.97
C TYR A 168 -2.98 -9.42 -9.79
N GLU A 169 -1.76 -9.06 -9.36
CA GLU A 169 -0.70 -10.04 -9.14
C GLU A 169 -1.03 -11.02 -8.00
N ALA A 170 -1.53 -10.49 -6.88
CA ALA A 170 -1.94 -11.26 -5.71
C ALA A 170 -3.05 -12.28 -6.02
N LEU A 171 -4.03 -11.88 -6.84
CA LEU A 171 -5.20 -12.70 -7.19
C LEU A 171 -5.09 -13.32 -8.58
N ARG A 172 -3.90 -13.33 -9.18
CA ARG A 172 -3.68 -13.84 -10.54
C ARG A 172 -4.13 -15.30 -10.69
N HIS A 173 -4.08 -16.10 -9.63
CA HIS A 173 -4.61 -17.47 -9.63
C HIS A 173 -6.10 -17.53 -10.06
N TYR A 174 -6.90 -16.54 -9.64
CA TYR A 174 -8.33 -16.44 -9.92
C TYR A 174 -8.64 -15.65 -11.19
N SER A 175 -7.62 -15.14 -11.90
CA SER A 175 -7.85 -14.34 -13.09
C SER A 175 -8.31 -15.20 -14.27
N ASP A 176 -9.12 -14.62 -15.15
CA ASP A 176 -9.39 -15.22 -16.46
C ASP A 176 -8.09 -15.25 -17.27
N ARG A 177 -7.63 -16.44 -17.64
CA ARG A 177 -6.35 -16.65 -18.33
C ARG A 177 -6.43 -16.37 -19.83
N GLU A 178 -7.63 -16.19 -20.38
CA GLU A 178 -7.80 -15.75 -21.76
C GLU A 178 -7.60 -14.23 -21.93
N LEU A 179 -7.59 -13.48 -20.83
CA LEU A 179 -7.35 -12.04 -20.82
C LEU A 179 -5.92 -11.74 -20.36
N SER A 180 -5.31 -10.74 -20.99
CA SER A 180 -4.01 -10.20 -20.61
C SER A 180 -4.17 -8.84 -19.95
N PHE A 181 -3.36 -8.56 -18.93
CA PHE A 181 -3.39 -7.31 -18.19
C PHE A 181 -2.00 -6.66 -18.21
N ARG A 182 -1.96 -5.36 -18.46
CA ARG A 182 -0.77 -4.50 -18.40
C ARG A 182 -1.09 -3.26 -17.57
N PHE A 183 -0.06 -2.68 -16.98
CA PHE A 183 -0.16 -1.51 -16.12
C PHE A 183 0.90 -0.52 -16.57
N VAL A 184 0.48 0.67 -16.98
CA VAL A 184 1.36 1.76 -17.43
C VAL A 184 1.20 2.90 -16.45
N SER A 185 2.31 3.28 -15.81
CA SER A 185 2.29 4.31 -14.76
C SER A 185 3.35 5.37 -14.95
N ASN A 186 4.55 5.00 -15.37
CA ASN A 186 5.65 5.94 -15.52
C ASN A 186 5.47 6.81 -16.78
N VAL A 187 5.89 8.07 -16.72
CA VAL A 187 5.91 8.97 -17.89
C VAL A 187 7.12 8.72 -18.80
N ASP A 188 8.10 7.94 -18.33
CA ASP A 188 9.11 7.36 -19.21
C ASP A 188 8.43 6.57 -20.33
N GLY A 189 8.62 7.00 -21.57
CA GLY A 189 8.00 6.39 -22.75
C GLY A 189 8.29 4.90 -22.90
N THR A 190 9.37 4.40 -22.28
CA THR A 190 9.68 2.97 -22.19
C THR A 190 8.54 2.16 -21.60
N ASP A 191 7.87 2.66 -20.56
CA ASP A 191 6.80 1.92 -19.86
C ASP A 191 5.61 1.65 -20.80
N PHE A 192 5.17 2.68 -21.52
CA PHE A 192 4.10 2.54 -22.52
C PHE A 192 4.53 1.71 -23.74
N VAL A 193 5.74 1.96 -24.27
CA VAL A 193 6.23 1.24 -25.47
C VAL A 193 6.37 -0.25 -25.16
N GLU A 194 7.06 -0.64 -24.09
CA GLU A 194 7.21 -2.05 -23.71
C GLU A 194 5.86 -2.71 -23.40
N ALA A 195 4.94 -2.01 -22.75
CA ALA A 195 3.61 -2.54 -22.46
C ALA A 195 2.79 -2.83 -23.73
N THR A 196 3.05 -2.14 -24.83
CA THR A 196 2.24 -2.20 -26.07
C THR A 196 2.92 -2.91 -27.25
N ARG A 197 4.22 -3.24 -27.17
CA ARG A 197 5.03 -3.85 -28.24
C ARG A 197 4.38 -5.06 -28.92
N ASP A 198 3.73 -5.91 -28.14
CA ASP A 198 3.18 -7.19 -28.55
C ASP A 198 1.64 -7.22 -28.64
N LEU A 199 1.00 -6.05 -28.49
CA LEU A 199 -0.47 -5.96 -28.43
C LEU A 199 -1.11 -5.73 -29.80
N ASP A 200 -2.27 -6.34 -30.04
CA ASP A 200 -3.16 -5.99 -31.16
C ASP A 200 -4.06 -4.80 -30.73
N PRO A 201 -3.94 -3.62 -31.35
CA PRO A 201 -4.79 -2.46 -31.08
C PRO A 201 -6.29 -2.76 -31.20
N ALA A 202 -6.68 -3.67 -32.10
CA ALA A 202 -8.06 -4.05 -32.32
C ALA A 202 -8.67 -4.88 -31.18
N GLU A 203 -7.85 -5.43 -30.28
CA GLU A 203 -8.26 -6.29 -29.17
C GLU A 203 -7.83 -5.71 -27.80
N THR A 204 -7.39 -4.45 -27.77
CA THR A 204 -6.85 -3.80 -26.57
C THR A 204 -7.80 -2.73 -26.01
N LEU A 205 -8.09 -2.78 -24.71
CA LEU A 205 -8.88 -1.81 -23.97
C LEU A 205 -7.99 -1.05 -22.99
N PHE A 206 -8.05 0.27 -23.01
CA PHE A 206 -7.39 1.15 -22.05
C PHE A 206 -8.37 1.63 -20.97
N ILE A 207 -7.95 1.56 -19.72
CA ILE A 207 -8.64 2.12 -18.56
C ILE A 207 -7.81 3.32 -18.08
N ILE A 208 -8.32 4.53 -18.27
CA ILE A 208 -7.64 5.75 -17.84
C ILE A 208 -8.07 6.09 -16.42
N SER A 209 -7.18 5.86 -15.46
CA SER A 209 -7.44 5.94 -14.03
C SER A 209 -6.79 7.20 -13.45
N SER A 210 -7.60 8.26 -13.27
CA SER A 210 -7.14 9.53 -12.69
C SER A 210 -8.31 10.29 -12.06
N LYS A 211 -8.19 10.59 -10.76
CA LYS A 211 -9.20 11.36 -10.00
C LYS A 211 -9.54 12.68 -10.68
N THR A 212 -8.53 13.49 -10.94
CA THR A 212 -8.69 14.83 -11.51
C THR A 212 -8.75 14.83 -13.03
N PHE A 213 -8.28 13.75 -13.68
CA PHE A 213 -8.08 13.66 -15.12
C PHE A 213 -7.12 14.72 -15.68
N THR A 214 -6.19 15.18 -14.83
CA THR A 214 -5.20 16.22 -15.15
C THR A 214 -3.77 15.87 -14.73
N THR A 215 -3.56 14.69 -14.13
CA THR A 215 -2.23 14.21 -13.74
C THR A 215 -1.33 14.12 -14.98
N LEU A 216 -0.21 14.84 -14.97
CA LEU A 216 0.64 15.05 -16.15
C LEU A 216 1.12 13.73 -16.75
N GLU A 217 1.61 12.82 -15.90
CA GLU A 217 2.12 11.51 -16.28
C GLU A 217 1.01 10.67 -16.91
N THR A 218 -0.14 10.55 -16.23
CA THR A 218 -1.29 9.78 -16.71
C THR A 218 -1.86 10.33 -18.01
N MET A 219 -1.98 11.65 -18.14
CA MET A 219 -2.55 12.27 -19.34
C MET A 219 -1.59 12.23 -20.53
N THR A 220 -0.28 12.33 -20.30
CA THR A 220 0.74 12.06 -21.34
C THR A 220 0.62 10.63 -21.86
N ASN A 221 0.53 9.63 -20.97
CA ASN A 221 0.34 8.24 -21.36
C ASN A 221 -1.02 7.98 -22.03
N ALA A 222 -2.09 8.62 -21.57
CA ALA A 222 -3.41 8.50 -22.18
C ALA A 222 -3.42 9.08 -23.61
N ALA A 223 -2.74 10.21 -23.84
CA ALA A 223 -2.57 10.77 -25.17
C ALA A 223 -1.77 9.82 -26.09
N SER A 224 -0.64 9.28 -25.60
CA SER A 224 0.14 8.27 -26.33
C SER A 224 -0.68 7.02 -26.67
N ALA A 225 -1.48 6.53 -25.73
CA ALA A 225 -2.39 5.40 -25.95
C ALA A 225 -3.43 5.71 -27.03
N ARG A 226 -4.03 6.89 -26.97
CA ARG A 226 -5.01 7.37 -27.96
C ARG A 226 -4.40 7.43 -29.35
N ASP A 227 -3.22 8.02 -29.48
CA ASP A 227 -2.53 8.15 -30.76
C ASP A 227 -2.08 6.79 -31.31
N TRP A 228 -1.59 5.90 -30.43
CA TRP A 228 -1.25 4.52 -30.78
C TRP A 228 -2.46 3.75 -31.32
N THR A 229 -3.62 3.84 -30.66
CA THR A 229 -4.86 3.18 -31.10
C THR A 229 -5.36 3.77 -32.42
N LEU A 230 -5.46 5.09 -32.53
CA LEU A 230 -6.00 5.74 -33.73
C LEU A 230 -5.10 5.50 -34.95
N THR A 231 -3.78 5.58 -34.79
CA THR A 231 -2.83 5.32 -35.88
C THR A 231 -3.01 3.91 -36.43
N ALA A 232 -3.17 2.91 -35.57
CA ALA A 232 -3.35 1.53 -35.99
C ALA A 232 -4.74 1.22 -36.56
N LEU A 233 -5.77 1.95 -36.14
CA LEU A 233 -7.17 1.75 -36.54
C LEU A 233 -7.65 2.73 -37.61
N GLY A 234 -6.73 3.26 -38.43
CA GLY A 234 -7.06 4.06 -39.61
C GLY A 234 -7.49 5.50 -39.32
N GLY A 235 -7.26 5.99 -38.10
CA GLY A 235 -7.52 7.38 -37.69
C GLY A 235 -8.98 7.71 -37.37
N ASP A 236 -9.88 6.72 -37.28
CA ASP A 236 -11.30 6.94 -36.96
C ASP A 236 -11.49 7.29 -35.47
N PRO A 237 -11.93 8.52 -35.12
CA PRO A 237 -12.13 8.92 -33.73
C PRO A 237 -13.18 8.07 -32.98
N SER A 238 -14.10 7.42 -33.68
CA SER A 238 -15.13 6.56 -33.07
C SER A 238 -14.53 5.30 -32.41
N ALA A 239 -13.26 4.96 -32.71
CA ALA A 239 -12.54 3.91 -32.02
C ALA A 239 -12.35 4.20 -30.52
N ILE A 240 -12.27 5.48 -30.12
CA ILE A 240 -12.03 5.86 -28.72
C ILE A 240 -13.13 5.32 -27.81
N ALA A 241 -14.40 5.47 -28.19
CA ALA A 241 -15.54 5.02 -27.41
C ALA A 241 -15.63 3.49 -27.22
N LYS A 242 -14.84 2.70 -27.97
CA LYS A 242 -14.77 1.24 -27.87
C LYS A 242 -13.52 0.73 -27.16
N HIS A 243 -12.43 1.50 -27.22
CA HIS A 243 -11.12 1.11 -26.72
C HIS A 243 -10.67 1.87 -25.47
N PHE A 244 -11.45 2.84 -24.99
CA PHE A 244 -11.14 3.63 -23.80
C PHE A 244 -12.33 3.72 -22.86
N VAL A 245 -12.05 3.54 -21.57
CA VAL A 245 -12.96 3.85 -20.46
C VAL A 245 -12.22 4.68 -19.42
N ALA A 246 -12.95 5.42 -18.59
CA ALA A 246 -12.37 6.31 -17.60
C ALA A 246 -12.79 5.93 -16.18
N VAL A 247 -11.86 6.05 -15.23
CA VAL A 247 -12.13 6.05 -13.80
C VAL A 247 -11.75 7.42 -13.26
N SER A 248 -12.75 8.27 -13.03
CA SER A 248 -12.54 9.69 -12.72
C SER A 248 -13.76 10.34 -12.08
N THR A 249 -13.57 11.54 -11.52
CA THR A 249 -14.64 12.41 -11.05
C THR A 249 -14.92 13.57 -12.01
N ASN A 250 -14.16 13.69 -13.11
CA ASN A 250 -14.18 14.84 -14.02
C ASN A 250 -14.81 14.50 -15.38
N ALA A 251 -16.15 14.55 -15.44
CA ALA A 251 -16.90 14.19 -16.65
C ALA A 251 -16.56 15.07 -17.86
N GLU A 252 -16.34 16.38 -17.66
CA GLU A 252 -16.01 17.32 -18.73
C GLU A 252 -14.67 16.97 -19.40
N ALA A 253 -13.64 16.65 -18.61
CA ALA A 253 -12.34 16.26 -19.16
C ALA A 253 -12.36 14.89 -19.85
N VAL A 254 -13.17 13.96 -19.33
CA VAL A 254 -13.38 12.63 -19.94
C VAL A 254 -14.09 12.75 -21.29
N GLU A 255 -15.13 13.57 -21.38
CA GLU A 255 -15.83 13.85 -22.63
C GLU A 255 -14.92 14.55 -23.64
N ALA A 256 -14.15 15.56 -23.19
CA ALA A 256 -13.19 16.28 -24.03
C ALA A 256 -12.09 15.36 -24.60
N PHE A 257 -11.71 14.30 -23.89
CA PHE A 257 -10.79 13.28 -24.39
C PHE A 257 -11.42 12.39 -25.49
N GLY A 258 -12.76 12.31 -25.53
CA GLY A 258 -13.53 11.52 -26.48
C GLY A 258 -14.04 10.18 -25.92
N ILE A 259 -13.93 9.96 -24.61
CA ILE A 259 -14.52 8.80 -23.94
C ILE A 259 -16.01 9.07 -23.72
N ASP A 260 -16.86 8.09 -24.04
CA ASP A 260 -18.27 8.13 -23.71
C ASP A 260 -18.44 8.19 -22.18
N VAL A 261 -19.13 9.22 -21.68
CA VAL A 261 -19.36 9.43 -20.24
C VAL A 261 -20.13 8.26 -19.60
N MET A 262 -20.89 7.48 -20.39
CA MET A 262 -21.50 6.23 -19.92
C MET A 262 -20.47 5.15 -19.55
N ASN A 263 -19.26 5.25 -20.09
CA ASN A 263 -18.10 4.43 -19.77
C ASN A 263 -17.15 5.12 -18.78
N MET A 264 -17.61 6.17 -18.10
CA MET A 264 -16.94 6.74 -16.93
C MET A 264 -17.48 6.08 -15.66
N PHE A 265 -16.56 5.57 -14.83
CA PHE A 265 -16.85 5.03 -13.52
C PHE A 265 -16.39 6.03 -12.45
N GLY A 266 -17.36 6.60 -11.74
CA GLY A 266 -17.14 7.65 -10.76
C GLY A 266 -16.65 7.12 -9.42
N PHE A 267 -16.01 8.00 -8.65
CA PHE A 267 -15.73 7.82 -7.23
C PHE A 267 -15.72 9.19 -6.54
N TRP A 268 -15.39 9.26 -5.24
CA TRP A 268 -15.62 10.46 -4.43
C TRP A 268 -14.34 11.11 -3.90
N ASP A 269 -14.47 12.36 -3.46
CA ASP A 269 -13.36 13.14 -2.92
C ASP A 269 -12.81 12.58 -1.59
N TRP A 270 -13.67 11.99 -0.76
CA TRP A 270 -13.33 11.28 0.48
C TRP A 270 -12.59 9.95 0.27
N VAL A 271 -12.42 9.51 -0.98
CA VAL A 271 -11.55 8.39 -1.33
C VAL A 271 -10.13 8.92 -1.58
N GLY A 272 -9.23 8.63 -0.65
CA GLY A 272 -7.80 8.90 -0.81
C GLY A 272 -7.18 7.96 -1.84
N GLY A 273 -6.20 8.43 -2.63
CA GLY A 273 -5.63 7.63 -3.72
C GLY A 273 -5.05 6.29 -3.25
N ARG A 274 -4.27 6.30 -2.16
CA ARG A 274 -3.69 5.10 -1.53
C ARG A 274 -4.69 4.20 -0.78
N TYR A 275 -5.98 4.56 -0.78
CA TYR A 275 -7.11 3.83 -0.18
C TYR A 275 -8.23 3.61 -1.22
N SER A 276 -7.89 3.57 -2.51
CA SER A 276 -8.90 3.63 -3.59
C SER A 276 -9.12 2.31 -4.32
N MET A 277 -8.32 1.28 -4.06
CA MET A 277 -8.34 0.02 -4.82
C MET A 277 -9.71 -0.69 -4.81
N ASP A 278 -10.47 -0.54 -3.72
CA ASP A 278 -11.82 -1.07 -3.52
C ASP A 278 -12.94 -0.19 -4.10
N SER A 279 -12.60 0.94 -4.73
CA SER A 279 -13.49 1.80 -5.51
C SER A 279 -13.52 1.41 -7.01
N ALA A 280 -14.00 2.33 -7.85
CA ALA A 280 -13.89 2.24 -9.31
C ALA A 280 -12.46 2.06 -9.83
N ILE A 281 -11.43 2.48 -9.07
CA ILE A 281 -10.02 2.24 -9.42
C ILE A 281 -9.72 0.74 -9.54
N GLY A 282 -10.43 -0.11 -8.81
CA GLY A 282 -10.34 -1.57 -8.91
C GLY A 282 -10.99 -2.18 -10.16
N LEU A 283 -11.43 -1.38 -11.15
CA LEU A 283 -12.10 -1.90 -12.34
C LEU A 283 -11.26 -2.94 -13.10
N SER A 284 -9.97 -2.69 -13.29
CA SER A 284 -9.05 -3.64 -13.93
C SER A 284 -8.98 -4.97 -13.15
N THR A 285 -8.92 -4.90 -11.83
CA THR A 285 -8.97 -6.07 -10.94
C THR A 285 -10.29 -6.81 -11.08
N MET A 286 -11.44 -6.12 -11.07
CA MET A 286 -12.77 -6.73 -11.25
C MET A 286 -12.89 -7.43 -12.61
N ILE A 287 -12.34 -6.85 -13.68
CA ILE A 287 -12.29 -7.51 -14.99
C ILE A 287 -11.42 -8.77 -14.93
N ALA A 288 -10.30 -8.75 -14.20
CA ALA A 288 -9.40 -9.89 -14.08
C ALA A 288 -10.03 -11.07 -13.35
N ILE A 289 -10.59 -10.86 -12.15
CA ILE A 289 -11.07 -11.95 -11.27
C ILE A 289 -12.59 -12.18 -11.35
N GLY A 290 -13.32 -11.26 -11.98
CA GLY A 290 -14.77 -11.28 -12.11
C GLY A 290 -15.50 -10.59 -10.94
N PRO A 291 -16.77 -10.19 -11.14
CA PRO A 291 -17.53 -9.44 -10.14
C PRO A 291 -17.72 -10.18 -8.81
N ASP A 292 -17.91 -11.50 -8.83
CA ASP A 292 -18.15 -12.29 -7.62
C ASP A 292 -16.90 -12.35 -6.73
N ALA A 293 -15.74 -12.60 -7.31
CA ALA A 293 -14.47 -12.59 -6.58
C ALA A 293 -14.11 -11.18 -6.08
N PHE A 294 -14.45 -10.12 -6.83
CA PHE A 294 -14.30 -8.75 -6.36
C PHE A 294 -15.22 -8.46 -5.16
N ARG A 295 -16.45 -8.98 -5.13
CA ARG A 295 -17.31 -8.87 -3.94
C ARG A 295 -16.74 -9.62 -2.74
N GLU A 296 -16.13 -10.78 -2.94
CA GLU A 296 -15.42 -11.48 -1.84
C GLU A 296 -14.23 -10.68 -1.33
N LEU A 297 -13.49 -10.00 -2.21
CA LEU A 297 -12.45 -9.05 -1.83
C LEU A 297 -13.02 -7.95 -0.91
N LEU A 298 -14.07 -7.25 -1.35
CA LEU A 298 -14.75 -6.22 -0.55
C LEU A 298 -15.27 -6.77 0.79
N ALA A 299 -15.82 -7.98 0.79
CA ALA A 299 -16.30 -8.60 2.01
C ALA A 299 -15.18 -8.90 3.02
N GLY A 300 -13.96 -9.19 2.55
CA GLY A 300 -12.78 -9.33 3.40
C GLY A 300 -12.34 -8.01 4.03
N PHE A 301 -12.36 -6.92 3.25
CA PHE A 301 -12.13 -5.57 3.75
C PHE A 301 -13.13 -5.21 4.86
N HIS A 302 -14.42 -5.38 4.57
CA HIS A 302 -15.49 -5.03 5.50
C HIS A 302 -15.42 -5.83 6.80
N ALA A 303 -15.04 -7.11 6.74
CA ALA A 303 -14.91 -7.94 7.94
C ALA A 303 -13.84 -7.36 8.89
N MET A 304 -12.71 -6.93 8.34
CA MET A 304 -11.65 -6.28 9.13
C MET A 304 -12.03 -4.86 9.57
N ASP A 305 -12.86 -4.13 8.81
CA ASP A 305 -13.44 -2.86 9.27
C ASP A 305 -14.28 -3.04 10.53
N GLU A 306 -15.15 -4.05 10.53
CA GLU A 306 -16.03 -4.33 11.65
C GLU A 306 -15.24 -4.81 12.87
N HIS A 307 -14.22 -5.65 12.67
CA HIS A 307 -13.26 -6.00 13.72
C HIS A 307 -12.60 -4.76 14.29
N PHE A 308 -12.03 -3.91 13.43
CA PHE A 308 -11.36 -2.67 13.84
C PHE A 308 -12.29 -1.72 14.61
N ARG A 309 -13.54 -1.60 14.16
CA ARG A 309 -14.54 -0.71 14.74
C ARG A 309 -15.04 -1.18 16.10
N THR A 310 -15.17 -2.49 16.31
CA THR A 310 -15.94 -3.04 17.43
C THR A 310 -15.12 -3.80 18.48
N ALA A 311 -13.96 -4.34 18.12
CA ALA A 311 -13.14 -5.11 19.05
C ALA A 311 -12.59 -4.26 20.22
N PRO A 312 -12.41 -4.84 21.43
CA PRO A 312 -11.65 -4.21 22.50
C PRO A 312 -10.25 -3.81 22.04
N VAL A 313 -9.70 -2.70 22.55
CA VAL A 313 -8.45 -2.09 22.04
C VAL A 313 -7.29 -3.07 22.16
N GLU A 314 -7.24 -3.80 23.26
CA GLU A 314 -6.27 -4.84 23.60
C GLU A 314 -6.40 -6.13 22.77
N ALA A 315 -7.54 -6.33 22.09
CA ALA A 315 -7.85 -7.51 21.27
C ALA A 315 -8.13 -7.13 19.81
N ASN A 316 -7.60 -5.99 19.36
CA ASN A 316 -7.83 -5.43 18.03
C ASN A 316 -6.55 -5.52 17.20
N LEU A 317 -6.62 -6.29 16.10
CA LEU A 317 -5.45 -6.67 15.29
C LEU A 317 -4.72 -5.44 14.70
N PRO A 318 -5.42 -4.53 13.98
CA PRO A 318 -4.80 -3.31 13.49
C PRO A 318 -4.21 -2.43 14.59
N VAL A 319 -4.87 -2.36 15.76
CA VAL A 319 -4.41 -1.56 16.89
C VAL A 319 -3.10 -2.09 17.45
N LEU A 320 -3.00 -3.40 17.69
CA LEU A 320 -1.77 -4.02 18.18
C LEU A 320 -0.61 -3.81 17.21
N LEU A 321 -0.82 -4.03 15.90
CA LEU A 321 0.23 -3.79 14.90
C LEU A 321 0.67 -2.32 14.85
N GLY A 322 -0.28 -1.38 14.86
CA GLY A 322 0.03 0.04 14.86
C GLY A 322 0.80 0.48 16.10
N LEU A 323 0.42 -0.02 17.28
CA LEU A 323 1.11 0.27 18.54
C LEU A 323 2.48 -0.37 18.63
N LEU A 324 2.69 -1.57 18.07
CA LEU A 324 4.02 -2.15 17.95
C LEU A 324 4.93 -1.32 17.04
N THR A 325 4.40 -0.74 15.96
CA THR A 325 5.16 0.21 15.13
C THR A 325 5.59 1.44 15.94
N VAL A 326 4.67 2.04 16.71
CA VAL A 326 5.00 3.17 17.62
C VAL A 326 6.06 2.77 18.64
N TRP A 327 5.91 1.59 19.26
CA TRP A 327 6.87 1.07 20.23
C TRP A 327 8.29 0.99 19.65
N TYR A 328 8.42 0.46 18.44
CA TYR A 328 9.73 0.30 17.81
C TYR A 328 10.29 1.61 17.25
N ALA A 329 9.45 2.46 16.65
CA ALA A 329 9.88 3.73 16.08
C ALA A 329 10.34 4.71 17.17
N ASP A 330 9.54 4.90 18.21
CA ASP A 330 9.71 5.99 19.16
C ASP A 330 10.60 5.62 20.37
N PHE A 331 10.59 4.35 20.81
CA PHE A 331 11.33 3.92 21.99
C PHE A 331 12.60 3.16 21.64
N PHE A 332 12.54 2.24 20.66
CA PHE A 332 13.72 1.53 20.16
C PHE A 332 14.48 2.28 19.05
N GLY A 333 13.92 3.36 18.49
CA GLY A 333 14.55 4.14 17.43
C GLY A 333 14.64 3.42 16.08
N ALA A 334 13.82 2.38 15.85
CA ALA A 334 13.81 1.65 14.60
C ALA A 334 13.22 2.50 13.46
N GLN A 335 14.03 2.82 12.46
CA GLN A 335 13.64 3.72 11.37
C GLN A 335 13.00 3.01 10.17
N THR A 336 12.97 1.67 10.17
CA THR A 336 12.47 0.89 9.04
C THR A 336 11.64 -0.30 9.50
N GLN A 337 10.66 -0.70 8.68
CA GLN A 337 9.82 -1.88 8.86
C GLN A 337 9.93 -2.76 7.61
N ALA A 338 10.28 -4.03 7.77
CA ALA A 338 10.29 -4.98 6.66
C ALA A 338 8.96 -5.74 6.58
N VAL A 339 8.36 -5.82 5.39
CA VAL A 339 7.18 -6.68 5.13
C VAL A 339 7.59 -7.78 4.16
N LEU A 340 7.54 -9.02 4.63
CA LEU A 340 8.18 -10.18 4.02
C LEU A 340 7.12 -11.26 3.74
N PRO A 341 6.35 -11.14 2.63
CA PRO A 341 5.33 -12.12 2.31
C PRO A 341 5.97 -13.41 1.77
N TYR A 342 5.67 -14.55 2.37
CA TYR A 342 6.04 -15.87 1.88
C TYR A 342 4.94 -16.41 0.96
N ASP A 343 4.61 -15.60 -0.04
CA ASP A 343 3.78 -15.95 -1.19
C ASP A 343 4.24 -15.13 -2.40
N GLN A 344 4.59 -15.80 -3.50
CA GLN A 344 5.13 -15.15 -4.68
C GLN A 344 4.12 -14.23 -5.40
N TYR A 345 2.82 -14.47 -5.24
CA TYR A 345 1.78 -13.59 -5.80
C TYR A 345 1.74 -12.24 -5.08
N LEU A 346 2.20 -12.17 -3.82
CA LEU A 346 2.29 -10.92 -3.05
C LEU A 346 3.56 -10.09 -3.34
N LYS A 347 4.28 -10.35 -4.44
CA LYS A 347 5.50 -9.59 -4.83
C LYS A 347 5.33 -8.07 -4.95
N ARG A 348 4.11 -7.58 -5.15
CA ARG A 348 3.80 -6.12 -5.21
C ARG A 348 3.22 -5.59 -3.91
N PHE A 349 2.98 -6.43 -2.92
CA PHE A 349 2.39 -6.03 -1.65
C PHE A 349 3.29 -5.06 -0.86
N PRO A 350 4.62 -5.27 -0.75
CA PRO A 350 5.51 -4.29 -0.11
C PRO A 350 5.48 -2.91 -0.81
N ALA A 351 5.46 -2.87 -2.14
CA ALA A 351 5.38 -1.63 -2.91
C ALA A 351 4.04 -0.89 -2.74
N TYR A 352 2.93 -1.63 -2.60
CA TYR A 352 1.64 -1.05 -2.22
C TYR A 352 1.69 -0.44 -0.82
N LEU A 353 2.22 -1.19 0.16
CA LEU A 353 2.34 -0.72 1.54
C LEU A 353 3.25 0.49 1.67
N GLN A 354 4.32 0.59 0.87
CA GLN A 354 5.18 1.78 0.83
C GLN A 354 4.37 3.06 0.64
N GLN A 355 3.47 3.09 -0.34
CA GLN A 355 2.63 4.27 -0.52
C GLN A 355 1.63 4.41 0.63
N LEU A 356 0.95 3.34 1.01
CA LEU A 356 -0.07 3.36 2.07
C LEU A 356 0.50 3.92 3.38
N THR A 357 1.68 3.48 3.81
CA THR A 357 2.27 3.87 5.09
C THR A 357 3.06 5.17 4.98
N MET A 358 3.99 5.28 4.04
CA MET A 358 4.96 6.39 3.99
C MET A 358 4.31 7.70 3.53
N GLU A 359 3.39 7.65 2.55
CA GLU A 359 2.65 8.85 2.12
C GLU A 359 1.61 9.29 3.17
N SER A 360 1.06 8.36 3.95
CA SER A 360 0.14 8.68 5.05
C SER A 360 0.88 9.29 6.24
N ASN A 361 1.86 8.58 6.80
CA ASN A 361 2.44 8.88 8.10
C ASN A 361 3.85 9.51 8.05
N GLY A 362 4.44 9.68 6.85
CA GLY A 362 5.69 10.43 6.67
C GLY A 362 5.48 11.94 6.85
N LYS A 363 5.14 12.35 8.07
CA LYS A 363 4.70 13.70 8.43
C LYS A 363 5.57 14.26 9.55
N HIS A 364 5.64 15.59 9.61
CA HIS A 364 6.45 16.31 10.59
C HIS A 364 5.68 17.44 11.29
N VAL A 365 4.37 17.54 11.06
CA VAL A 365 3.47 18.54 11.63
C VAL A 365 2.23 17.84 12.16
N THR A 366 1.86 18.17 13.40
CA THR A 366 0.64 17.65 14.05
C THR A 366 -0.62 18.26 13.46
N LEU A 367 -1.78 17.69 13.78
CA LEU A 367 -3.09 18.27 13.43
C LEU A 367 -3.30 19.66 14.04
N GLY A 368 -2.64 19.96 15.16
CA GLY A 368 -2.61 21.28 15.78
C GLY A 368 -1.70 22.30 15.06
N GLY A 369 -0.95 21.88 14.05
CA GLY A 369 -0.02 22.74 13.30
C GLY A 369 1.34 22.95 13.95
N ALA A 370 1.69 22.17 14.98
CA ALA A 370 3.01 22.21 15.61
C ALA A 370 3.96 21.22 14.94
N ALA A 371 5.25 21.53 14.90
CA ALA A 371 6.27 20.55 14.50
C ALA A 371 6.36 19.43 15.54
N VAL A 372 6.53 18.19 15.09
CA VAL A 372 6.71 17.02 15.98
C VAL A 372 8.13 17.00 16.57
N ASP A 373 8.26 16.47 17.77
CA ASP A 373 9.54 16.24 18.49
C ASP A 373 9.85 14.74 18.68
N TYR A 374 9.15 13.87 17.94
CA TYR A 374 9.24 12.41 17.94
C TYR A 374 9.32 11.86 16.52
N ALA A 375 9.52 10.54 16.36
CA ALA A 375 9.53 9.89 15.06
C ALA A 375 8.10 9.69 14.54
N THR A 376 7.93 9.60 13.22
CA THR A 376 6.63 9.28 12.59
C THR A 376 6.78 8.05 11.69
N GLY A 377 6.10 7.98 10.55
CA GLY A 377 6.08 6.79 9.70
C GLY A 377 7.49 6.30 9.32
N PRO A 378 7.84 5.03 9.60
CA PRO A 378 9.14 4.48 9.24
C PRO A 378 9.23 4.16 7.73
N VAL A 379 10.42 3.85 7.26
CA VAL A 379 10.63 3.37 5.88
C VAL A 379 10.11 1.93 5.76
N TYR A 380 9.08 1.71 4.94
CA TYR A 380 8.57 0.39 4.63
C TYR A 380 9.29 -0.20 3.40
N TRP A 381 9.66 -1.47 3.47
CA TRP A 381 10.33 -2.16 2.36
C TRP A 381 10.19 -3.67 2.49
N GLY A 382 10.57 -4.41 1.44
CA GLY A 382 10.60 -5.87 1.48
C GLY A 382 10.45 -6.52 0.12
N GLU A 383 10.64 -7.83 0.11
CA GLU A 383 10.50 -8.72 -1.05
C GLU A 383 9.93 -10.05 -0.57
N PRO A 384 9.28 -10.84 -1.45
CA PRO A 384 8.81 -12.15 -1.07
C PRO A 384 9.89 -13.07 -0.50
N GLY A 385 9.52 -13.86 0.50
CA GLY A 385 10.29 -15.02 0.91
C GLY A 385 10.23 -16.11 -0.17
N THR A 386 11.31 -16.83 -0.46
CA THR A 386 12.63 -16.79 0.18
C THR A 386 13.62 -15.83 -0.50
N ASN A 387 13.23 -15.12 -1.56
CA ASN A 387 14.13 -14.25 -2.34
C ASN A 387 14.83 -13.21 -1.46
N GLY A 388 14.10 -12.58 -0.52
CA GLY A 388 14.69 -11.64 0.44
C GLY A 388 15.83 -12.23 1.28
N GLN A 389 15.77 -13.53 1.59
CA GLN A 389 16.82 -14.24 2.35
C GLN A 389 18.16 -14.24 1.61
N HIS A 390 18.10 -14.31 0.29
CA HIS A 390 19.26 -14.32 -0.60
C HIS A 390 19.63 -12.93 -1.13
N SER A 391 19.07 -11.87 -0.53
CA SER A 391 19.33 -10.48 -0.93
C SER A 391 19.82 -9.65 0.26
N PHE A 392 19.00 -9.50 1.30
CA PHE A 392 19.23 -8.49 2.34
C PHE A 392 19.08 -9.01 3.77
N TYR A 393 18.70 -10.28 3.99
CA TYR A 393 18.57 -10.83 5.35
C TYR A 393 19.89 -10.87 6.11
N GLN A 394 21.03 -10.84 5.41
CA GLN A 394 22.34 -10.63 6.04
C GLN A 394 22.35 -9.35 6.91
N LEU A 395 21.80 -8.25 6.37
CA LEU A 395 21.68 -6.99 7.10
C LEU A 395 20.65 -7.10 8.22
N ILE A 396 19.51 -7.76 7.97
CA ILE A 396 18.49 -7.96 9.00
C ILE A 396 19.06 -8.75 10.20
N HIS A 397 19.87 -9.78 9.98
CA HIS A 397 20.40 -10.67 11.02
C HIS A 397 21.64 -10.16 11.75
N GLN A 398 22.59 -9.55 11.04
CA GLN A 398 23.90 -9.17 11.59
C GLN A 398 24.28 -7.71 11.33
N GLY A 399 23.38 -6.93 10.71
CA GLY A 399 23.57 -5.50 10.56
C GLY A 399 23.41 -4.74 11.87
N THR A 400 23.84 -3.49 11.87
CA THR A 400 23.80 -2.60 13.04
C THR A 400 22.43 -1.97 13.30
N GLU A 401 21.52 -2.05 12.33
CA GLU A 401 20.17 -1.51 12.44
C GLU A 401 19.20 -2.55 13.01
N LEU A 402 18.31 -2.09 13.90
CA LEU A 402 17.16 -2.88 14.35
C LEU A 402 16.03 -2.75 13.34
N ILE A 403 15.61 -3.86 12.76
CA ILE A 403 14.59 -3.89 11.71
C ILE A 403 13.48 -4.85 12.14
N PRO A 404 12.37 -4.34 12.70
CA PRO A 404 11.19 -5.14 12.91
C PRO A 404 10.62 -5.65 11.59
N CYS A 405 10.16 -6.90 11.60
CA CYS A 405 9.73 -7.62 10.41
C CYS A 405 8.32 -8.19 10.57
N ASP A 406 7.46 -7.96 9.59
CA ASP A 406 6.20 -8.68 9.44
C ASP A 406 6.38 -9.82 8.42
N PHE A 407 6.29 -11.06 8.90
CA PHE A 407 6.27 -12.26 8.07
C PHE A 407 4.82 -12.62 7.78
N ILE A 408 4.47 -12.78 6.50
CA ILE A 408 3.11 -13.15 6.09
C ILE A 408 3.17 -14.52 5.42
N GLY A 409 2.56 -15.54 6.01
CA GLY A 409 2.55 -16.91 5.50
C GLY A 409 1.14 -17.45 5.28
N PHE A 410 1.05 -18.53 4.49
CA PHE A 410 -0.21 -19.25 4.24
C PHE A 410 -0.06 -20.72 4.58
N THR A 411 -1.07 -21.34 5.17
CA THR A 411 -1.07 -22.78 5.46
C THR A 411 -1.24 -23.64 4.21
N HIS A 412 -1.88 -23.10 3.16
CA HIS A 412 -2.13 -23.80 1.90
C HIS A 412 -1.70 -22.99 0.67
N SER A 413 -0.91 -23.63 -0.19
CA SER A 413 -0.56 -23.09 -1.51
C SER A 413 -1.74 -23.11 -2.48
N LEU A 414 -1.85 -22.07 -3.32
CA LEU A 414 -2.69 -22.04 -4.51
C LEU A 414 -2.18 -22.95 -5.64
N ASN A 415 -0.91 -23.34 -5.59
CA ASN A 415 -0.26 -24.20 -6.57
C ASN A 415 0.38 -25.40 -5.84
N PRO A 416 -0.41 -26.42 -5.45
CA PRO A 416 0.13 -27.60 -4.76
C PRO A 416 1.10 -28.35 -5.68
N LEU A 417 2.39 -28.30 -5.34
CA LEU A 417 3.48 -28.90 -6.11
C LEU A 417 4.45 -29.61 -5.16
N GLY A 418 4.26 -30.92 -4.97
CA GLY A 418 5.12 -31.72 -4.08
C GLY A 418 5.29 -31.08 -2.69
N GLU A 419 6.54 -31.02 -2.22
CA GLU A 419 6.93 -30.50 -0.91
C GLU A 419 7.26 -29.00 -0.92
N HIS A 420 7.03 -28.29 -2.04
CA HIS A 420 7.46 -26.90 -2.18
C HIS A 420 6.88 -25.97 -1.11
N HIS A 421 5.61 -26.16 -0.75
CA HIS A 421 4.94 -25.29 0.22
C HIS A 421 5.43 -25.51 1.65
N ASP A 422 5.73 -26.76 2.02
CA ASP A 422 6.29 -27.08 3.33
C ASP A 422 7.70 -26.53 3.48
N ILE A 423 8.52 -26.61 2.42
CA ILE A 423 9.87 -26.02 2.40
C ILE A 423 9.79 -24.49 2.51
N LEU A 424 8.86 -23.84 1.80
CA LEU A 424 8.63 -22.39 1.90
C LEU A 424 8.20 -22.00 3.33
N THR A 425 7.25 -22.73 3.90
CA THR A 425 6.69 -22.45 5.22
C THR A 425 7.70 -22.71 6.34
N ALA A 426 8.54 -23.75 6.22
CA ALA A 426 9.64 -24.00 7.14
C ALA A 426 10.59 -22.79 7.26
N ASN A 427 10.78 -22.06 6.15
CA ASN A 427 11.58 -20.85 6.15
C ASN A 427 10.90 -19.65 6.84
N VAL A 428 9.57 -19.59 6.93
CA VAL A 428 8.88 -18.56 7.73
C VAL A 428 9.22 -18.77 9.21
N PHE A 429 9.04 -20.00 9.69
CA PHE A 429 9.25 -20.35 11.08
C PHE A 429 10.72 -20.28 11.48
N ALA A 430 11.62 -20.83 10.65
CA ALA A 430 13.05 -20.81 10.93
C ALA A 430 13.63 -19.39 10.94
N GLN A 431 13.17 -18.49 10.05
CA GLN A 431 13.70 -17.12 10.02
C GLN A 431 13.24 -16.30 11.22
N THR A 432 11.96 -16.41 11.61
CA THR A 432 11.45 -15.71 12.80
C THR A 432 12.08 -16.26 14.10
N GLU A 433 12.33 -17.57 14.18
CA GLU A 433 13.10 -18.20 15.27
C GLU A 433 14.56 -17.68 15.30
N ALA A 434 15.23 -17.67 14.15
CA ALA A 434 16.63 -17.23 14.05
C ALA A 434 16.79 -15.75 14.41
N LEU A 435 15.85 -14.88 14.02
CA LEU A 435 15.85 -13.47 14.41
C LEU A 435 15.67 -13.30 15.92
N ALA A 436 14.75 -14.07 16.52
CA ALA A 436 14.46 -13.95 17.94
C ALA A 436 15.61 -14.46 18.81
N PHE A 437 16.20 -15.61 18.47
CA PHE A 437 17.13 -16.29 19.36
C PHE A 437 18.58 -16.21 18.90
N GLY A 438 18.86 -16.11 17.60
CA GLY A 438 20.24 -16.08 17.11
C GLY A 438 21.04 -17.31 17.54
N LYS A 439 22.36 -17.15 17.66
CA LYS A 439 23.31 -18.22 17.92
C LYS A 439 24.54 -17.68 18.63
N THR A 440 24.80 -18.16 19.85
CA THR A 440 25.86 -17.63 20.72
C THR A 440 27.27 -18.07 20.28
N ALA A 441 28.29 -17.39 20.79
CA ALA A 441 29.69 -17.73 20.50
C ALA A 441 30.04 -19.16 20.93
N GLU A 442 29.50 -19.62 22.06
CA GLU A 442 29.69 -20.98 22.58
C GLU A 442 29.06 -22.01 21.64
N GLN A 443 27.85 -21.74 21.15
CA GLN A 443 27.17 -22.62 20.19
C GLN A 443 27.95 -22.69 18.87
N VAL A 444 28.48 -21.57 18.39
CA VAL A 444 29.32 -21.53 17.19
C VAL A 444 30.64 -22.27 17.38
N ALA A 445 31.30 -22.09 18.53
CA ALA A 445 32.55 -22.78 18.86
C ALA A 445 32.35 -24.30 18.98
N ALA A 446 31.23 -24.74 19.55
CA ALA A 446 30.88 -26.16 19.70
C ALA A 446 30.72 -26.89 18.34
N GLU A 447 30.49 -26.18 17.24
CA GLU A 447 30.47 -26.73 15.88
C GLU A 447 31.88 -26.98 15.30
N GLY A 448 32.94 -26.73 16.06
CA GLY A 448 34.32 -26.82 15.58
C GLY A 448 34.76 -25.61 14.74
N THR A 449 34.07 -24.47 14.89
CA THR A 449 34.48 -23.21 14.24
C THR A 449 35.83 -22.74 14.80
N PRO A 450 36.82 -22.43 13.95
CA PRO A 450 38.07 -21.81 14.41
C PRO A 450 37.81 -20.52 15.18
N GLU A 451 38.54 -20.30 16.28
CA GLU A 451 38.32 -19.18 17.22
C GLU A 451 38.19 -17.82 16.52
N TRP A 452 39.06 -17.53 15.54
CA TRP A 452 39.05 -16.27 14.80
C TRP A 452 37.77 -16.05 13.98
N LEU A 453 37.08 -17.13 13.57
CA LEU A 453 35.87 -17.09 12.75
C LEU A 453 34.59 -17.06 13.60
N VAL A 454 34.68 -17.43 14.89
CA VAL A 454 33.54 -17.43 15.82
C VAL A 454 32.76 -16.10 15.80
N PRO A 455 33.37 -14.92 16.02
CA PRO A 455 32.61 -13.66 16.07
C PRO A 455 31.87 -13.34 14.77
N HIS A 456 32.35 -13.82 13.62
CA HIS A 456 31.67 -13.61 12.32
C HIS A 456 30.45 -14.51 12.12
N ARG A 457 30.37 -15.63 12.85
CA ARG A 457 29.28 -16.62 12.76
C ARG A 457 28.29 -16.51 13.92
N VAL A 458 28.50 -15.56 14.84
CA VAL A 458 27.54 -15.23 15.91
C VAL A 458 26.35 -14.51 15.32
N PHE A 459 25.17 -14.88 15.80
CA PHE A 459 23.92 -14.17 15.54
C PHE A 459 23.42 -13.66 16.89
N GLU A 460 23.34 -12.35 17.07
CA GLU A 460 22.96 -11.74 18.35
C GLU A 460 21.53 -12.11 18.77
N GLY A 461 20.66 -12.43 17.81
CA GLY A 461 19.23 -12.63 18.08
C GLY A 461 18.57 -11.33 18.52
N ASN A 462 17.53 -11.44 19.35
CA ASN A 462 16.79 -10.31 19.92
C ASN A 462 16.21 -9.32 18.89
N ARG A 463 15.98 -9.79 17.66
CA ARG A 463 15.44 -9.00 16.54
C ARG A 463 13.94 -9.29 16.39
N PRO A 464 13.07 -8.27 16.43
CA PRO A 464 11.65 -8.47 16.59
C PRO A 464 10.95 -8.88 15.30
N SER A 465 9.93 -9.72 15.43
CA SER A 465 9.07 -10.08 14.30
C SER A 465 7.63 -10.35 14.72
N ASN A 466 6.71 -10.03 13.81
CA ASN A 466 5.35 -10.52 13.80
C ASN A 466 5.23 -11.64 12.76
N THR A 467 4.44 -12.67 13.04
CA THR A 467 4.07 -13.70 12.06
C THR A 467 2.56 -13.67 11.87
N LEU A 468 2.12 -13.32 10.67
CA LEU A 468 0.73 -13.36 10.24
C LEU A 468 0.54 -14.62 9.40
N LEU A 469 -0.24 -15.57 9.91
CA LEU A 469 -0.56 -16.82 9.23
C LEU A 469 -2.04 -16.83 8.81
N LEU A 470 -2.28 -17.07 7.53
CA LEU A 470 -3.62 -17.20 6.96
C LEU A 470 -3.82 -18.59 6.36
N ASP A 471 -5.05 -18.98 6.07
CA ASP A 471 -5.32 -20.27 5.43
C ASP A 471 -4.73 -20.34 4.01
N ARG A 472 -5.22 -19.47 3.12
CA ARG A 472 -4.88 -19.40 1.69
C ARG A 472 -5.10 -17.98 1.18
N LEU A 473 -4.30 -17.54 0.20
CA LEU A 473 -4.51 -16.25 -0.47
C LEU A 473 -5.77 -16.29 -1.36
N THR A 474 -6.91 -15.94 -0.80
CA THR A 474 -8.19 -15.76 -1.49
C THR A 474 -8.47 -14.26 -1.70
N PRO A 475 -9.43 -13.88 -2.57
CA PRO A 475 -9.85 -12.48 -2.68
C PRO A 475 -10.23 -11.89 -1.31
N ARG A 476 -11.00 -12.63 -0.51
CA ARG A 476 -11.34 -12.25 0.87
C ARG A 476 -10.10 -12.06 1.74
N ALA A 477 -9.18 -13.02 1.76
CA ALA A 477 -7.96 -12.94 2.56
C ALA A 477 -7.10 -11.72 2.19
N LEU A 478 -6.99 -11.40 0.90
CA LEU A 478 -6.29 -10.18 0.46
C LEU A 478 -6.98 -8.92 0.98
N GLY A 479 -8.31 -8.84 0.89
CA GLY A 479 -9.07 -7.68 1.38
C GLY A 479 -8.91 -7.49 2.88
N THR A 480 -8.99 -8.57 3.65
CA THR A 480 -8.75 -8.56 5.10
C THR A 480 -7.32 -8.10 5.42
N LEU A 481 -6.32 -8.59 4.70
CA LEU A 481 -4.92 -8.21 4.91
C LEU A 481 -4.65 -6.74 4.55
N VAL A 482 -5.25 -6.22 3.48
CA VAL A 482 -5.09 -4.80 3.12
C VAL A 482 -5.76 -3.91 4.16
N ALA A 483 -7.02 -4.20 4.55
CA ALA A 483 -7.73 -3.44 5.59
C ALA A 483 -6.98 -3.43 6.93
N LEU A 484 -6.32 -4.55 7.29
CA LEU A 484 -5.49 -4.64 8.49
C LEU A 484 -4.40 -3.56 8.51
N TYR A 485 -3.70 -3.37 7.38
CA TYR A 485 -2.67 -2.35 7.25
C TYR A 485 -3.24 -0.94 7.11
N GLU A 486 -4.38 -0.74 6.43
CA GLU A 486 -5.06 0.57 6.37
C GLU A 486 -5.40 1.07 7.78
N HIS A 487 -5.97 0.21 8.61
CA HIS A 487 -6.32 0.55 9.99
C HIS A 487 -5.11 0.64 10.91
N SER A 488 -4.05 -0.15 10.68
CA SER A 488 -2.78 0.01 11.41
C SER A 488 -2.16 1.39 11.16
N VAL A 489 -2.17 1.86 9.91
CA VAL A 489 -1.72 3.20 9.54
C VAL A 489 -2.58 4.28 10.19
N PHE A 490 -3.90 4.09 10.26
CA PHE A 490 -4.82 4.97 10.97
C PHE A 490 -4.47 5.10 12.47
N VAL A 491 -4.19 3.96 13.12
CA VAL A 491 -3.83 3.91 14.55
C VAL A 491 -2.54 4.67 14.79
N GLN A 492 -1.51 4.40 13.99
CA GLN A 492 -0.23 5.11 14.05
C GLN A 492 -0.40 6.63 13.89
N GLY A 493 -1.12 7.07 12.84
CA GLY A 493 -1.36 8.50 12.60
C GLY A 493 -2.19 9.17 13.70
N THR A 494 -3.06 8.41 14.36
CA THR A 494 -3.82 8.87 15.53
C THR A 494 -2.93 9.08 16.75
N VAL A 495 -2.06 8.12 17.06
CA VAL A 495 -1.13 8.22 18.19
C VAL A 495 -0.15 9.37 17.98
N TRP A 496 0.45 9.46 16.80
CA TRP A 496 1.36 10.54 16.41
C TRP A 496 0.69 11.90 16.20
N ASP A 497 -0.64 12.00 16.35
CA ASP A 497 -1.41 13.23 16.15
C ASP A 497 -1.13 13.91 14.79
N VAL A 498 -0.87 13.14 13.74
CA VAL A 498 -0.66 13.64 12.37
C VAL A 498 -1.89 13.42 11.50
N ASN A 499 -1.92 14.02 10.32
CA ASN A 499 -2.95 13.76 9.32
C ASN A 499 -2.50 12.63 8.36
N PRO A 500 -3.03 11.41 8.47
CA PRO A 500 -2.65 10.32 7.57
C PRO A 500 -3.26 10.41 6.16
N PHE A 501 -4.10 11.43 5.89
CA PHE A 501 -4.94 11.46 4.70
C PHE A 501 -4.58 12.54 3.68
N ASP A 502 -3.74 13.51 4.06
CA ASP A 502 -3.18 14.49 3.13
C ASP A 502 -1.82 14.05 2.56
N GLN A 503 -1.27 14.84 1.62
CA GLN A 503 0.04 14.60 0.99
C GLN A 503 0.70 15.89 0.47
N TRP A 504 0.69 16.98 1.25
CA TRP A 504 1.23 18.28 0.80
C TRP A 504 2.69 18.24 0.31
N GLY A 505 3.49 17.29 0.80
CA GLY A 505 4.90 17.13 0.44
C GLY A 505 5.17 16.84 -1.05
N VAL A 506 4.17 16.41 -1.83
CA VAL A 506 4.37 16.10 -3.26
C VAL A 506 4.21 17.31 -4.18
N GLU A 507 3.65 18.42 -3.71
CA GLU A 507 3.25 19.54 -4.58
C GLU A 507 4.45 20.38 -5.08
N LEU A 508 5.48 20.58 -4.26
CA LEU A 508 6.66 21.36 -4.65
C LEU A 508 7.36 20.75 -5.88
N GLY A 509 7.54 19.44 -5.87
CA GLY A 509 8.15 18.72 -6.99
C GLY A 509 7.35 18.88 -8.30
N LYS A 510 6.01 18.80 -8.23
CA LYS A 510 5.13 18.99 -9.40
C LYS A 510 5.25 20.38 -10.00
N VAL A 511 5.29 21.43 -9.17
CA VAL A 511 5.42 22.82 -9.63
C VAL A 511 6.78 23.02 -10.32
N LEU A 512 7.87 22.60 -9.68
CA LEU A 512 9.21 22.72 -10.24
C LEU A 512 9.39 21.91 -11.53
N ALA A 513 8.87 20.68 -11.56
CA ALA A 513 8.94 19.82 -12.75
C ALA A 513 8.23 20.44 -13.96
N ARG A 514 7.05 21.05 -13.79
CA ARG A 514 6.34 21.75 -14.88
C ARG A 514 7.14 22.93 -15.41
N GLN A 515 7.76 23.71 -14.53
CA GLN A 515 8.60 24.83 -14.93
C GLN A 515 9.81 24.34 -15.74
N VAL A 516 10.56 23.37 -15.21
CA VAL A 516 11.75 22.81 -15.87
C VAL A 516 11.37 22.13 -17.19
N ALA A 517 10.26 21.40 -17.26
CA ALA A 517 9.79 20.80 -18.51
C ALA A 517 9.56 21.86 -19.60
N GLY A 518 8.95 23.00 -19.25
CA GLY A 518 8.81 24.14 -20.17
C GLY A 518 10.16 24.65 -20.66
N GLU A 519 11.11 24.86 -19.76
CA GLU A 519 12.47 25.32 -20.08
C GLU A 519 13.25 24.31 -20.95
N LEU A 520 13.09 23.01 -20.74
CA LEU A 520 13.72 21.97 -21.55
C LEU A 520 13.13 21.91 -22.97
N SER A 521 11.81 22.12 -23.09
CA SER A 521 11.10 22.09 -24.38
C SER A 521 11.13 23.41 -25.17
N SER A 522 11.60 24.50 -24.57
CA SER A 522 11.63 25.82 -25.22
C SER A 522 12.43 25.79 -26.51
N ALA A 523 11.92 26.41 -27.57
CA ALA A 523 12.64 26.52 -28.84
C ALA A 523 13.88 27.41 -28.72
N GLU A 524 13.79 28.50 -27.95
CA GLU A 524 14.89 29.42 -27.68
C GLU A 524 15.54 29.12 -26.32
N GLU A 525 16.79 29.56 -26.12
CA GLU A 525 17.47 29.43 -24.83
C GLU A 525 16.72 30.25 -23.76
N PRO A 526 16.13 29.58 -22.74
CA PRO A 526 15.36 30.28 -21.72
C PRO A 526 16.27 31.01 -20.73
N GLU A 527 15.77 32.09 -20.14
CA GLU A 527 16.39 32.68 -18.96
C GLU A 527 16.16 31.75 -17.75
N LEU A 528 17.25 31.23 -17.17
CA LEU A 528 17.18 30.28 -16.07
C LEU A 528 17.42 30.98 -14.73
N ALA A 529 16.47 30.80 -13.79
CA ALA A 529 16.49 31.42 -12.47
C ALA A 529 16.64 30.40 -11.31
N HIS A 530 17.17 29.21 -11.60
CA HIS A 530 17.42 28.18 -10.57
C HIS A 530 18.79 28.34 -9.92
N ASP A 531 19.13 27.43 -9.01
CA ASP A 531 20.48 27.31 -8.49
C ASP A 531 21.50 26.93 -9.60
N SER A 532 22.78 27.13 -9.31
CA SER A 532 23.84 26.95 -10.29
C SER A 532 23.94 25.51 -10.83
N SER A 533 23.58 24.50 -10.03
CA SER A 533 23.60 23.10 -10.44
C SER A 533 22.48 22.82 -11.43
N THR A 534 21.24 23.18 -11.09
CA THR A 534 20.06 22.98 -11.94
C THR A 534 20.22 23.69 -13.28
N ASN A 535 20.69 24.95 -13.27
CA ASN A 535 20.96 25.71 -14.48
C ASN A 535 22.01 25.03 -15.39
N ALA A 536 23.08 24.50 -14.80
CA ALA A 536 24.12 23.81 -15.55
C ALA A 536 23.61 22.51 -16.19
N LEU A 537 22.74 21.76 -15.48
CA LEU A 537 22.14 20.53 -15.99
C LEU A 537 21.17 20.80 -17.14
N ILE A 538 20.30 21.82 -17.03
CA ILE A 538 19.38 22.22 -18.10
C ILE A 538 20.15 22.60 -19.37
N ARG A 539 21.17 23.47 -19.25
CA ARG A 539 22.02 23.85 -20.39
C ARG A 539 22.74 22.65 -21.01
N ARG A 540 23.24 21.74 -20.18
CA ARG A 540 23.90 20.50 -20.65
C ARG A 540 22.92 19.61 -21.40
N TYR A 541 21.68 19.47 -20.92
CA TYR A 541 20.65 18.67 -21.59
C TYR A 541 20.30 19.26 -22.96
N ARG A 542 19.97 20.55 -23.00
CA ARG A 542 19.59 21.25 -24.25
C ARG A 542 20.68 21.21 -25.32
N SER A 543 21.94 21.50 -24.95
CA SER A 543 23.07 21.48 -25.91
C SER A 543 23.32 20.09 -26.53
N ARG A 544 22.98 19.01 -25.83
CA ARG A 544 23.11 17.64 -26.35
C ARG A 544 21.96 17.27 -27.30
N GLN A 545 20.75 17.75 -27.05
CA GLN A 545 19.58 17.53 -27.92
C GLN A 545 19.72 18.23 -29.29
N GLU A 546 20.24 19.46 -29.30
CA GLU A 546 20.53 20.18 -30.53
C GLU A 546 21.60 19.46 -31.37
N SER A 547 22.62 18.91 -30.71
CA SER A 547 23.68 18.14 -31.38
C SER A 547 23.14 16.86 -32.04
N SER A 548 22.24 16.12 -31.39
CA SER A 548 21.64 14.92 -31.96
C SER A 548 20.73 15.20 -33.15
N CYS A 549 19.96 16.29 -33.13
CA CYS A 549 19.10 16.69 -34.27
C CYS A 549 19.89 17.19 -35.49
N SER A 550 21.17 17.55 -35.32
CA SER A 550 22.05 17.99 -36.41
C SER A 550 22.89 16.87 -37.05
N SER A 551 22.79 15.65 -36.51
CA SER A 551 23.57 14.47 -36.94
C SER A 551 22.74 13.34 -37.58
N GLU A 552 21.42 13.52 -37.67
CA GLU A 552 20.50 12.76 -38.54
C GLU A 552 20.09 13.63 -39.73
#